data_AF-A0A430KUS1-F1
#
_entry.id   AF-A0A430KUS1-F1
#
_cell.length_a   1.000
_cell.length_b   1.000
_cell.length_c   1.000
_cell.angle_alpha   90.00
_cell.angle_beta   90.00
_cell.angle_gamma   90.00
#
_symmetry.space_group_name_H-M   'P 1'
#
loop_
_entity.id
_entity.type
_entity.pdbx_description
1 polymer ?
#
loop_
_entity_poly.entity_id
_entity_poly.type
_entity_poly.pdbx_seq_one_letter_code
_entity_poly.pdbx_strand_id
1 'polypeptide(L)' 'MKPAKKQKQHPKFVEAMQKLSAMNEEERLSEENKELFDQAIAYAPLEAQPALVAIQRKYAEVH' A
#
# COMPACT_ATOMS: atom_id res chain seq x y z
N MET A 1 7.03 0.01 29.06
CA MET A 1 6.47 -0.12 27.70
C MET A 1 7.64 -0.11 26.72
N LYS A 2 7.89 -1.19 25.98
CA LYS A 2 9.02 -1.25 25.03
C LYS A 2 8.66 -0.39 23.82
N PRO A 3 9.51 0.55 23.36
CA PRO A 3 9.20 1.34 22.18
C PRO A 3 9.21 0.39 20.99
N ALA A 4 8.10 0.31 20.25
CA ALA A 4 8.05 -0.39 18.98
C ALA A 4 9.23 0.12 18.13
N LYS A 5 10.16 -0.77 17.79
CA LYS A 5 11.25 -0.46 16.89
C LYS A 5 10.61 0.11 15.63
N LYS A 6 10.81 1.41 15.37
CA LYS A 6 10.51 2.03 14.07
C LYS A 6 11.39 1.31 13.06
N GLN A 7 10.94 0.15 12.57
CA GLN A 7 11.49 -0.44 11.36
C GLN A 7 11.39 0.69 10.35
N LYS A 8 12.54 1.18 9.87
CA LYS A 8 12.58 2.27 8.90
C LYS A 8 11.86 1.75 7.67
N GLN A 9 10.58 2.08 7.56
CA GLN A 9 9.78 1.77 6.39
C GLN A 9 10.50 2.35 5.18
N HIS A 10 10.54 1.58 4.10
CA HIS A 10 11.25 2.01 2.90
C HIS A 10 10.63 3.34 2.40
N PRO A 11 11.43 4.35 2.02
CA PRO A 11 10.90 5.66 1.65
C PRO A 11 9.84 5.58 0.54
N LYS A 12 10.05 4.73 -0.47
CA LYS A 12 9.04 4.51 -1.53
C LYS A 12 7.72 3.92 -1.02
N PHE A 13 7.77 3.07 0.01
CA PHE A 13 6.55 2.57 0.64
C PHE A 13 5.78 3.69 1.32
N VAL A 14 6.50 4.55 2.07
CA VAL A 14 5.90 5.69 2.77
C VAL A 14 5.28 6.67 1.76
N GLU A 15 5.99 7.00 0.69
CA GLU A 15 5.48 7.89 -0.36
C GLU A 15 4.25 7.31 -1.07
N ALA A 16 4.29 6.02 -1.43
CA ALA A 16 3.15 5.35 -2.03
C ALA A 16 1.94 5.35 -1.09
N MET A 17 2.13 4.97 0.18
CA MET A 17 1.06 4.98 1.18
C MET A 17 0.51 6.37 1.45
N GLN A 18 1.34 7.42 1.46
CA GLN A 18 0.88 8.80 1.60
C GLN A 18 -0.03 9.20 0.44
N LYS A 19 0.38 8.92 -0.80
CA LYS A 19 -0.43 9.21 -1.99
C LYS A 19 -1.75 8.42 -1.97
N LEU A 20 -1.67 7.12 -1.70
CA LEU A 20 -2.84 6.26 -1.57
C LEU A 20 -3.76 6.77 -0.45
N SER A 21 -3.23 7.22 0.69
CA SER A 21 -4.03 7.74 1.81
C SER A 21 -4.75 9.05 1.51
N ALA A 22 -4.23 9.85 0.59
CA ALA A 22 -4.86 11.09 0.13
C ALA A 22 -5.93 10.86 -0.95
N MET A 23 -6.02 9.64 -1.50
CA MET A 23 -7.00 9.25 -2.51
C MET A 23 -8.20 8.55 -1.90
N ASN A 24 -9.34 8.70 -2.57
CA ASN A 24 -10.58 8.00 -2.28
C ASN A 24 -10.45 6.51 -2.64
N GLU A 25 -11.35 5.65 -2.18
CA GLU A 25 -11.24 4.20 -2.45
C GLU A 25 -11.23 3.88 -3.96
N GLU A 26 -12.10 4.51 -4.74
CA GLU A 26 -12.16 4.36 -6.20
C GLU A 26 -10.88 4.88 -6.88
N GLU A 27 -10.38 6.05 -6.48
CA GLU A 27 -9.17 6.63 -7.05
C GLU A 27 -7.93 5.83 -6.71
N ARG A 28 -7.82 5.39 -5.45
CA ARG A 28 -6.67 4.62 -4.95
C ARG A 28 -6.50 3.32 -5.71
N LEU A 29 -7.60 2.74 -6.15
CA LEU A 29 -7.62 1.45 -6.79
C LEU A 29 -7.70 1.53 -8.33
N SER A 30 -7.74 2.72 -8.93
CA SER A 30 -7.76 2.88 -10.39
C SER A 30 -6.54 2.27 -11.10
N GLU A 31 -6.67 1.95 -12.40
CA GLU A 31 -5.54 1.48 -13.21
C GLU A 31 -4.35 2.46 -13.17
N GLU A 32 -4.62 3.76 -13.17
CA GLU A 32 -3.61 4.82 -13.11
C GLU A 32 -2.83 4.80 -11.79
N ASN A 33 -3.46 4.37 -10.68
CA ASN A 33 -2.85 4.29 -9.36
C ASN A 33 -2.43 2.88 -8.95
N LYS A 34 -2.66 1.88 -9.81
CA LYS A 34 -2.23 0.49 -9.62
C LYS A 34 -0.73 0.40 -9.38
N GLU A 35 0.08 1.19 -10.09
CA GLU A 35 1.53 1.23 -9.90
C GLU A 35 1.94 1.73 -8.50
N LEU A 36 1.16 2.62 -7.87
CA LEU A 36 1.40 3.05 -6.49
C LEU A 36 1.16 1.89 -5.51
N PHE A 37 0.13 1.08 -5.77
CA PHE A 37 -0.13 -0.13 -4.98
C PHE A 37 0.96 -1.18 -5.17
N ASP A 38 1.41 -1.41 -6.40
CA ASP A 38 2.50 -2.35 -6.69
C ASP A 38 3.81 -1.89 -6.01
N GLN A 39 4.11 -0.59 -6.03
CA GLN A 39 5.23 -0.02 -5.28
C GLN A 39 5.05 -0.17 -3.77
N ALA A 40 3.85 0.08 -3.25
CA ALA A 40 3.56 -0.12 -1.83
C ALA A 40 3.78 -1.59 -1.44
N ILE A 41 3.30 -2.55 -2.21
CA ILE A 41 3.49 -3.99 -1.95
C ILE A 41 4.97 -4.37 -2.03
N ALA A 42 5.67 -3.95 -3.08
CA ALA A 42 7.08 -4.30 -3.30
C ALA A 42 8.01 -3.82 -2.18
N TYR A 43 7.70 -2.66 -1.59
CA TYR A 43 8.52 -2.03 -0.55
C TYR A 43 7.92 -2.15 0.86
N ALA A 44 6.76 -2.78 1.00
CA ALA A 44 6.12 -3.02 2.28
C ALA A 44 6.89 -4.05 3.11
N PRO A 45 6.85 -3.94 4.45
CA PRO A 45 7.33 -4.99 5.33
C PRO A 45 6.50 -6.27 5.13
N LEU A 46 7.12 -7.44 5.33
CA LEU A 46 6.50 -8.76 5.15
C LEU A 46 5.15 -8.89 5.88
N GLU A 47 5.00 -8.21 7.02
CA GLU A 47 3.78 -8.21 7.84
C GLU A 47 2.62 -7.44 7.16
N ALA A 48 2.91 -6.43 6.33
CA ALA A 48 1.92 -5.57 5.68
C ALA A 48 1.61 -5.95 4.23
N GLN A 49 2.54 -6.64 3.54
CA GLN A 49 2.35 -7.15 2.18
C GLN A 49 1.03 -7.93 1.98
N PRO A 50 0.65 -8.91 2.83
CA PRO A 50 -0.58 -9.66 2.61
C PRO A 50 -1.84 -8.80 2.68
N ALA A 51 -1.86 -7.76 3.52
CA ALA A 51 -2.99 -6.84 3.61
C ALA A 51 -3.12 -5.99 2.32
N LEU A 52 -2.00 -5.49 1.79
CA LEU A 52 -1.99 -4.69 0.56
C LEU A 52 -2.40 -5.51 -0.66
N VAL A 53 -1.92 -6.76 -0.76
CA VAL A 53 -2.32 -7.69 -1.82
C VAL A 53 -3.81 -8.02 -1.74
N ALA A 54 -4.36 -8.20 -0.54
CA ALA A 54 -5.79 -8.46 -0.37
C ALA A 54 -6.65 -7.29 -0.85
N ILE A 55 -6.23 -6.05 -0.58
CA ILE A 55 -6.91 -4.84 -1.07
C ILE A 55 -6.85 -4.78 -2.60
N GLN A 56 -5.67 -5.01 -3.19
CA GLN A 56 -5.50 -5.03 -4.65
C GLN A 56 -6.36 -6.11 -5.32
N ARG A 57 -6.42 -7.32 -4.75
CA ARG A 57 -7.23 -8.43 -5.31
C ARG A 57 -8.72 -8.13 -5.29
N LYS A 58 -9.24 -7.63 -4.16
CA LYS A 58 -10.66 -7.27 -4.05
C LYS A 58 -11.08 -6.28 -5.15
N TYR A 59 -10.20 -5.35 -5.52
CA TYR A 59 -10.50 -4.43 -6.60
C TYR A 59 -10.52 -5.10 -7.96
N ALA A 60 -9.54 -5.96 -8.25
CA ALA A 60 -9.51 -6.74 -9.50
C ALA A 60 -10.70 -7.71 -9.65
N GLU A 61 -11.46 -7.97 -8.59
CA GLU A 61 -12.72 -8.73 -8.65
C GLU A 61 -13.94 -7.84 -8.93
N VAL A 62 -13.84 -6.54 -8.68
CA VAL A 62 -14.94 -5.56 -8.85
C VAL A 62 -14.90 -4.86 -10.20
N HIS A 63 -13.72 -4.79 -10.84
CA HIS A 63 -13.47 -4.23 -12.17
C HIS A 63 -13.03 -5.31 -13.17
#